data_AF-A0A2U9NLW1-F1
#
_entry.id   AF-A0A2U9NLW1-F1
#
_cell.length_a   1.000
_cell.length_b   1.000
_cell.length_c   1.000
_cell.angle_alpha   90.00
_cell.angle_beta   90.00
_cell.angle_gamma   90.00
#
_symmetry.space_group_name_H-M   'P 1'
#
loop_
_entity.id
_entity.type
_entity.pdbx_description
1 polymer ?
#
loop_
_entity_poly.entity_id
_entity_poly.type
_entity_poly.pdbx_seq_one_letter_code
_entity_poly.pdbx_strand_id
1 'polypeptide(L)'
;MVSTNAANDIDGRLLQTLDGFFDGLQSSNMDNFLLDWNKLDHDLIDGHDAGTLNIETSSRAVSLSNWMESLCDTFMSLKVKTEGRATELHHDLVAAGCEASTLLPTTSRSPSPSRATRSPSPSSQL
;
A
#
# COMPACT_ATOMS: atom_id res chain seq x y z
N MET A 1 32.12 -8.42 39.92
CA MET A 1 32.44 -7.23 39.12
C MET A 1 32.52 -7.66 37.67
N VAL A 2 31.83 -6.94 36.79
CA VAL A 2 31.85 -6.99 35.31
C VAL A 2 31.18 -8.20 34.64
N SER A 3 29.93 -7.99 34.22
CA SER A 3 29.31 -8.67 33.06
C SER A 3 28.45 -7.66 32.30
N THR A 4 29.03 -6.50 31.98
CA THR A 4 28.32 -5.34 31.39
C THR A 4 28.52 -5.20 29.88
N ASN A 5 29.45 -5.93 29.27
CA ASN A 5 29.73 -5.75 27.83
C ASN A 5 28.79 -6.53 26.90
N ALA A 6 28.35 -7.73 27.30
CA ALA A 6 27.49 -8.57 26.44
C ALA A 6 26.03 -8.08 26.42
N ALA A 7 25.49 -7.67 27.57
CA ALA A 7 24.12 -7.13 27.64
C ALA A 7 23.97 -5.80 26.88
N ASN A 8 24.98 -4.92 26.96
CA ASN A 8 25.01 -3.67 26.22
C ASN A 8 25.10 -3.88 24.70
N ASP A 9 25.68 -4.98 24.24
CA ASP A 9 25.75 -5.33 22.82
C ASP A 9 24.38 -5.78 22.28
N ILE A 10 23.65 -6.61 23.04
CA ILE A 10 22.32 -7.10 22.64
C ILE A 10 21.30 -5.95 22.60
N ASP A 11 21.29 -5.08 23.61
CA ASP A 11 20.38 -3.92 23.64
C ASP A 11 20.63 -2.97 22.46
N GLY A 12 21.89 -2.75 22.08
CA GLY A 12 22.24 -1.97 20.89
C GLY A 12 21.74 -2.62 19.60
N ARG A 13 21.90 -3.94 19.48
CA ARG A 13 21.44 -4.71 18.32
C ARG A 13 19.91 -4.79 18.22
N LEU A 14 19.20 -4.83 19.35
CA LEU A 14 17.73 -4.73 19.41
C LEU A 14 17.22 -3.39 18.85
N LEU A 15 17.96 -2.30 19.06
CA LEU A 15 17.61 -1.02 18.46
C LEU A 15 18.00 -0.97 16.98
N GLN A 16 19.17 -1.49 16.62
CA GLN A 16 19.63 -1.50 15.24
C GLN A 16 18.72 -2.32 14.31
N THR A 17 18.06 -3.38 14.81
CA THR A 17 17.08 -4.13 14.01
C THR A 17 15.83 -3.32 13.67
N LEU A 18 15.48 -2.29 14.43
CA LEU A 18 14.43 -1.33 14.04
C LEU A 18 14.83 -0.52 12.82
N ASP A 19 16.05 0.01 12.83
CA ASP A 19 16.58 0.79 11.70
C ASP A 19 16.66 -0.11 10.46
N GLY A 20 17.21 -1.32 10.60
CA GLY A 20 17.27 -2.31 9.53
C GLY A 20 15.90 -2.70 8.98
N PHE A 21 14.88 -2.80 9.83
CA PHE A 21 13.50 -3.06 9.39
C PHE A 21 12.96 -1.94 8.49
N PHE A 22 13.09 -0.68 8.92
CA PHE A 22 12.59 0.45 8.13
C PHE A 22 13.40 0.68 6.85
N ASP A 23 14.72 0.49 6.89
CA ASP A 23 15.57 0.53 5.70
C ASP A 23 15.18 -0.56 4.71
N GLY A 24 14.87 -1.76 5.20
CA GLY A 24 14.38 -2.86 4.38
C GLY A 24 13.03 -2.55 3.73
N LEU A 25 12.11 -1.93 4.48
CA LEU A 25 10.82 -1.47 3.93
C LEU A 25 11.02 -0.39 2.87
N GLN A 26 11.87 0.60 3.13
CA GLN A 26 12.14 1.70 2.19
C GLN A 26 12.80 1.20 0.89
N SER A 27 13.75 0.27 1.01
CA SER A 27 14.45 -0.31 -0.13
C SER A 27 13.70 -1.46 -0.81
N SER A 28 12.59 -1.92 -0.22
CA SER A 28 11.88 -3.14 -0.64
C SER A 28 12.76 -4.40 -0.64
N ASN A 29 13.78 -4.45 0.20
CA ASN A 29 14.67 -5.59 0.38
C ASN A 29 14.83 -5.89 1.88
N MET A 30 14.20 -6.98 2.34
CA MET A 30 14.21 -7.39 3.75
C MET A 30 15.33 -8.38 4.11
N ASP A 31 16.16 -8.80 3.15
CA ASP A 31 17.11 -9.90 3.35
C ASP A 31 18.11 -9.61 4.48
N ASN A 32 18.67 -8.39 4.50
CA ASN A 32 19.62 -7.98 5.54
C ASN A 32 18.95 -7.94 6.92
N PHE A 33 17.76 -7.36 7.01
CA PHE A 33 17.00 -7.33 8.26
C PHE A 33 16.70 -8.74 8.76
N LEU A 34 16.24 -9.64 7.88
CA LEU A 34 15.91 -11.03 8.25
C LEU A 34 17.15 -11.78 8.75
N LEU A 35 18.30 -11.59 8.12
CA LEU A 35 19.56 -12.19 8.56
C LEU A 35 19.96 -11.70 9.94
N ASP A 36 19.93 -10.38 10.18
CA ASP A 36 20.29 -9.79 11.46
C ASP A 36 19.30 -10.16 12.57
N TRP A 37 18.00 -10.19 12.25
CA TRP A 37 16.94 -10.60 13.15
C TRP A 37 17.10 -12.06 13.59
N ASN A 38 17.32 -12.99 12.65
CA ASN A 38 17.50 -14.41 12.97
C ASN A 38 18.72 -14.63 13.86
N LYS A 39 19.81 -13.90 13.61
CA LYS A 39 21.00 -13.96 14.47
C LYS A 39 20.70 -13.43 15.87
N LEU A 40 19.98 -12.32 15.96
CA LEU A 40 19.59 -11.73 17.25
C LEU A 40 18.67 -12.65 18.05
N ASP A 41 17.69 -13.28 17.39
CA ASP A 41 16.78 -14.25 18.00
C ASP A 41 17.55 -15.44 18.61
N HIS A 42 18.50 -16.00 17.87
CA HIS A 42 19.37 -17.07 18.36
C HIS A 42 20.19 -16.62 19.60
N ASP A 43 20.81 -15.44 19.53
CA ASP A 43 21.61 -14.91 20.64
C ASP A 43 20.76 -14.62 21.88
N LEU A 44 19.50 -14.23 21.71
CA LEU A 44 18.54 -14.02 22.81
C LEU A 44 18.14 -15.34 23.46
N ILE A 45 17.86 -16.38 22.68
CA ILE A 45 17.50 -17.72 23.17
C ILE A 45 18.69 -18.32 23.92
N ASP A 46 19.88 -18.32 23.31
CA ASP A 46 21.10 -18.83 23.93
C ASP A 46 21.42 -18.08 25.23
N GLY A 47 21.29 -16.75 25.21
CA GLY A 47 21.56 -15.91 26.38
C GLY A 47 20.56 -16.16 27.51
N HIS A 48 19.29 -16.40 27.18
CA HIS A 48 18.24 -16.78 28.12
C HIS A 48 18.52 -18.16 28.74
N ASP A 49 18.80 -19.17 27.92
CA ASP A 49 19.04 -20.55 28.38
C ASP A 49 20.32 -20.67 29.21
N ALA A 50 21.34 -19.86 28.89
CA ALA A 50 22.55 -19.76 29.69
C ALA A 50 22.38 -18.95 30.99
N GLY A 51 21.22 -18.31 31.20
CA GLY A 51 20.97 -17.43 32.35
C GLY A 51 21.83 -16.17 32.36
N THR A 52 22.32 -15.74 31.19
CA THR A 52 23.21 -14.58 31.03
C THR A 52 22.49 -13.32 30.60
N LEU A 53 21.23 -13.44 30.13
CA LEU A 53 20.41 -12.30 29.75
C LEU A 53 19.91 -11.53 30.98
N ASN A 54 20.02 -10.21 30.93
CA ASN A 54 19.38 -9.33 31.91
C ASN A 54 17.86 -9.33 31.67
N ILE A 55 17.07 -9.29 32.76
CA ILE A 55 15.61 -9.18 32.72
C ILE A 55 15.12 -7.97 31.92
N GLU A 56 15.86 -6.86 31.97
CA GLU A 56 15.51 -5.66 31.20
C GLU A 56 15.66 -5.90 29.68
N THR A 57 16.76 -6.53 29.27
CA THR A 57 17.01 -6.93 27.88
C THR A 57 15.95 -7.92 27.40
N SER A 58 15.58 -8.91 28.22
CA SER A 58 14.49 -9.85 27.90
C SER A 58 13.16 -9.11 27.68
N SER A 59 12.82 -8.19 28.57
CA SER A 59 11.59 -7.39 28.47
C SER A 59 11.57 -6.52 27.21
N ARG A 60 12.71 -5.91 26.87
CA ARG A 60 12.89 -5.13 25.63
C ARG A 60 12.72 -6.01 24.40
N ALA A 61 13.35 -7.19 24.37
CA ALA A 61 13.23 -8.13 23.26
C ALA A 61 11.79 -8.56 23.03
N VAL A 62 11.06 -8.95 24.08
CA VAL A 62 9.64 -9.32 23.99
C VAL A 62 8.79 -8.15 23.49
N SER A 63 9.03 -6.95 24.01
CA SER A 63 8.28 -5.75 23.61
C SER A 63 8.52 -5.41 22.14
N LEU A 64 9.76 -5.54 21.68
CA LEU A 64 10.15 -5.30 20.29
C LEU A 64 9.48 -6.33 19.35
N SER A 65 9.49 -7.61 19.70
CA SER A 65 8.83 -8.66 18.91
C SER A 65 7.33 -8.41 18.77
N ASN A 66 6.65 -8.06 19.86
CA ASN A 66 5.21 -7.73 19.83
C ASN A 66 4.91 -6.50 18.94
N TRP A 67 5.81 -5.52 18.94
CA TRP A 67 5.68 -4.34 18.10
C TRP A 67 5.89 -4.65 16.63
N MET A 68 6.91 -5.46 16.30
CA MET A 68 7.15 -5.95 14.93
C MET A 68 5.95 -6.74 14.39
N GLU A 69 5.38 -7.63 15.19
CA GLU A 69 4.16 -8.37 14.84
C GLU A 69 3.00 -7.41 14.51
N SER A 70 2.74 -6.45 15.40
CA SER A 70 1.67 -5.46 15.22
C SER A 70 1.84 -4.63 13.94
N LEU A 71 3.08 -4.28 13.59
CA LEU A 71 3.37 -3.56 12.34
C LEU A 71 3.11 -4.43 11.11
N CYS A 72 3.60 -5.67 11.12
CA CYS A 72 3.37 -6.62 10.03
C CYS A 72 1.88 -6.84 9.79
N ASP A 73 1.09 -7.07 10.86
CA ASP A 73 -0.36 -7.21 10.79
C ASP A 73 -1.05 -5.97 10.24
N THR A 74 -0.60 -4.79 10.67
CA THR A 74 -1.12 -3.52 10.18
C THR A 74 -0.85 -3.34 8.68
N PHE A 75 0.37 -3.63 8.22
CA PHE A 75 0.72 -3.53 6.81
C PHE A 75 -0.01 -4.57 5.95
N MET A 76 -0.21 -5.79 6.45
CA MET A 76 -1.01 -6.81 5.78
C MET A 76 -2.48 -6.40 5.68
N SER A 77 -3.05 -5.86 6.75
CA SER A 77 -4.42 -5.32 6.75
C SER A 77 -4.57 -4.17 5.75
N LEU A 78 -3.57 -3.28 5.68
CA LEU A 78 -3.56 -2.17 4.73
C LEU A 78 -3.48 -2.67 3.29
N LYS A 79 -2.63 -3.66 3.00
CA LYS A 79 -2.51 -4.27 1.67
C LYS A 79 -3.87 -4.81 1.20
N VAL A 80 -4.54 -5.62 2.02
CA VAL A 80 -5.87 -6.19 1.69
C VAL A 80 -6.89 -5.10 1.41
N LYS A 81 -6.92 -4.03 2.22
CA LYS A 81 -7.83 -2.89 2.01
C LYS A 81 -7.53 -2.17 0.70
N THR A 82 -6.26 -1.93 0.40
CA THR A 82 -5.84 -1.25 -0.83
C THR A 82 -6.17 -2.08 -2.08
N GLU A 83 -5.97 -3.39 -2.05
CA GLU A 83 -6.37 -4.30 -3.13
C GLU A 83 -7.89 -4.30 -3.36
N GLY A 84 -8.67 -4.28 -2.28
CA GLY A 84 -10.12 -4.12 -2.35
C GLY A 84 -10.52 -2.80 -3.02
N ARG A 85 -9.94 -1.67 -2.59
CA ARG A 85 -10.20 -0.36 -3.18
C ARG A 85 -9.77 -0.26 -4.64
N ALA A 86 -8.66 -0.88 -5.02
CA ALA A 86 -8.21 -0.92 -6.40
C ALA A 86 -9.20 -1.69 -7.29
N THR A 87 -9.75 -2.80 -6.77
CA THR A 87 -10.75 -3.61 -7.47
C THR A 87 -12.08 -2.86 -7.64
N GLU A 88 -12.55 -2.19 -6.59
CA GLU A 88 -13.73 -1.32 -6.63
C GLU A 88 -13.56 -0.21 -7.67
N LEU A 89 -12.43 0.51 -7.63
CA LEU A 89 -12.13 1.58 -8.58
C LEU A 89 -12.09 1.06 -10.04
N HIS A 90 -11.49 -0.10 -10.27
CA HIS A 90 -11.47 -0.72 -11.59
C HIS A 90 -12.89 -1.02 -12.10
N HIS A 91 -13.74 -1.61 -11.24
CA HIS A 91 -15.14 -1.87 -11.58
C HIS A 91 -15.90 -0.58 -11.91
N ASP A 92 -15.75 0.46 -11.09
CA ASP A 92 -16.43 1.74 -11.27
C ASP A 92 -16.00 2.44 -12.58
N LEU A 93 -14.72 2.37 -12.93
CA LEU A 93 -14.21 2.91 -14.20
C LEU A 93 -14.77 2.17 -15.41
N VAL A 94 -14.85 0.84 -15.35
CA VAL A 94 -15.46 0.03 -16.42
C VAL A 94 -16.95 0.32 -16.57
N ALA A 95 -17.68 0.42 -15.44
CA ALA A 95 -19.11 0.74 -15.44
C ALA A 95 -19.38 2.14 -16.03
N ALA A 96 -18.59 3.15 -15.63
CA ALA A 96 -18.70 4.52 -16.16
C ALA A 96 -18.42 4.58 -17.69
N GLY A 97 -17.48 3.78 -18.19
CA GLY A 97 -17.20 3.68 -19.64
C GLY A 97 -18.36 3.09 -20.45
N CYS A 98 -19.10 2.14 -19.88
CA CYS A 98 -20.29 1.55 -20.49
C CYS A 98 -21.47 2.54 -20.52
N GLU A 99 -21.71 3.32 -19.46
CA GLU A 99 -22.80 4.30 -19.45
C GLU A 99 -22.56 5.45 -20.43
N ALA A 100 -21.31 5.92 -20.57
CA ALA A 100 -20.94 6.93 -21.57
C ALA A 100 -21.11 6.44 -23.02
N SER A 101 -20.97 5.14 -23.27
CA SER A 101 -21.15 4.54 -24.61
C SER A 101 -22.60 4.21 -24.94
N THR A 102 -23.45 4.01 -23.91
CA THR A 102 -24.88 3.73 -24.09
C THR A 102 -25.70 5.02 -24.21
N LEU A 103 -25.19 6.13 -23.66
CA LEU A 103 -25.66 7.49 -23.91
C LEU A 103 -24.95 8.08 -25.14
N LEU A 104 -25.04 7.43 -26.31
CA LEU A 104 -25.11 8.20 -27.54
C LEU A 104 -26.52 8.83 -27.54
N PRO A 105 -26.69 10.15 -27.30
CA PRO A 105 -27.92 10.78 -27.71
C PRO A 105 -27.87 10.66 -29.23
N THR A 106 -28.67 9.73 -29.76
CA THR A 106 -28.94 9.67 -31.19
C THR A 106 -29.20 11.10 -31.61
N THR A 107 -28.30 11.64 -32.43
CA THR A 107 -28.26 13.03 -32.86
C THR A 107 -29.68 13.52 -33.06
N SER A 108 -30.13 14.47 -32.23
CA SER A 108 -31.40 15.15 -32.45
C SER A 108 -31.30 15.83 -33.81
N ARG A 109 -31.75 15.11 -34.84
CA ARG A 109 -31.91 15.66 -36.18
C ARG A 109 -32.99 16.72 -36.01
N SER A 110 -32.58 17.98 -35.92
CA SER A 110 -33.50 19.09 -36.08
C SER A 110 -34.34 18.84 -37.33
N PRO A 111 -35.67 18.73 -37.22
CA PRO A 111 -36.50 18.64 -38.40
C PRO A 111 -36.40 20.00 -39.07
N SER A 112 -35.62 20.09 -40.14
CA SER A 112 -35.59 21.30 -40.97
C SER A 112 -37.01 21.52 -41.49
N PRO A 113 -37.65 22.67 -41.20
CA PRO A 113 -38.94 22.99 -41.76
C PRO A 113 -38.70 23.42 -43.20
N SER A 114 -38.64 22.47 -44.13
CA SER A 114 -38.71 22.77 -45.58
C SER A 114 -40.15 23.13 -45.91
N ARG A 115 -40.55 24.32 -45.46
CA ARG A 115 -41.83 24.93 -45.76
C ARG A 115 -41.74 25.53 -47.16
N ALA A 116 -42.65 25.07 -48.01
CA ALA A 116 -42.88 25.52 -49.37
C ALA A 116 -42.74 27.05 -49.53
N THR A 117 -41.87 27.48 -50.44
CA THR A 117 -41.94 28.79 -51.08
C THR A 117 -41.83 28.61 -52.58
N ARG A 118 -43.01 28.37 -53.17
CA ARG A 118 -43.33 28.73 -54.56
C ARG A 118 -42.86 30.17 -54.79
N SER A 119 -41.75 30.34 -55.49
CA SER A 119 -41.40 31.61 -56.10
C SER A 119 -42.13 31.67 -57.45
N PRO A 120 -43.01 32.66 -57.71
CA PRO A 120 -43.51 32.89 -59.05
C PRO A 120 -42.41 33.57 -59.88
N SER A 121 -42.16 33.07 -61.08
CA SER A 121 -41.31 33.74 -62.07
C SER A 121 -41.94 35.06 -62.49
N PRO A 122 -41.20 36.18 -62.56
CA PRO A 122 -41.70 37.36 -63.24
C PRO A 122 -41.48 37.19 -64.75
N SER A 123 -42.58 37.28 -65.50
CA SER A 123 -42.59 37.57 -66.93
C SER A 123 -41.79 38.85 -67.20
N SER A 124 -40.85 38.80 -68.15
CA SER A 124 -40.40 40.00 -68.83
C SER A 124 -41.14 40.10 -70.16
N GLN A 125 -42.00 41.10 -70.25
CA GLN A 125 -42.50 41.67 -71.48
C GLN A 125 -41.60 42.85 -71.86
N LEU A 126 -41.42 43.01 -73.18
CA LEU A 126 -40.65 43.99 -73.96
C LEU A 126 -39.18 43.65 -74.22
#